data_AF-A0A3B0VHD2-F1
#
_entry.id   AF-A0A3B0VHD2-F1
#
_cell.length_a   1.000
_cell.length_b   1.000
_cell.length_c   1.000
_cell.angle_alpha   90.00
_cell.angle_beta   90.00
_cell.angle_gamma   90.00
#
_symmetry.space_group_name_H-M   'P 1'
#
loop_
_entity.id
_entity.type
_entity.pdbx_description
1 polymer ?
#
loop_
_entity_poly.entity_id
_entity_poly.type
_entity_poly.pdbx_seq_one_letter_code
_entity_poly.pdbx_strand_id
1 'polypeptide(L)'
;MGSLFLFLARRFLSEGGNGRSKISVTAESIWPDVWSSSAPVRAICFPQIEQRADHYLEPIAKPAALARLLPHAVEQWDKAMIPAHLHILRQLVESAPAYILHLSPGILAIPQAITAVLTR
;
A
#
# COMPACT_ATOMS: atom_id res chain seq x y z
N MET A 1 -8.24 19.84 -8.33
CA MET A 1 -8.01 20.27 -6.93
C MET A 1 -8.29 19.09 -6.01
N GLY A 2 -7.35 18.77 -5.12
CA GLY A 2 -7.52 17.75 -4.06
C GLY A 2 -6.78 16.43 -4.29
N SER A 3 -5.44 16.46 -4.40
CA SER A 3 -4.62 15.27 -4.25
C SER A 3 -4.27 15.12 -2.77
N LEU A 4 -4.71 14.03 -2.14
CA LEU A 4 -4.33 13.66 -0.79
C LEU A 4 -3.65 12.28 -0.82
N PHE A 5 -2.46 12.21 -1.41
CA PHE A 5 -1.50 11.15 -1.14
C PHE A 5 -0.51 11.67 -0.10
N LEU A 6 -0.78 11.39 1.18
CA LEU A 6 0.11 11.72 2.27
C LEU A 6 1.29 10.73 2.28
N PHE A 7 2.33 11.06 1.54
CA PHE A 7 3.64 10.41 1.61
C PHE A 7 4.32 10.82 2.94
N LEU A 8 4.07 10.07 4.02
CA LEU A 8 4.86 10.20 5.25
C LEU A 8 6.19 9.46 5.09
N ALA A 9 7.10 10.04 4.31
CA ALA A 9 8.52 9.70 4.35
C ALA A 9 9.44 10.93 4.43
N ARG A 10 8.89 12.14 4.60
CA ARG A 10 9.66 13.38 4.51
C ARG A 10 10.26 13.89 5.83
N ARG A 11 10.01 13.24 6.98
CA ARG A 11 10.40 13.77 8.31
C ARG A 11 11.37 12.90 9.13
N PHE A 12 11.94 11.84 8.56
CA PHE A 12 12.91 10.98 9.26
C PHE A 12 14.35 11.01 8.70
N LEU A 13 14.70 12.03 7.90
CA LEU A 13 16.01 12.13 7.25
C LEU A 13 16.79 13.41 7.62
N SER A 14 16.87 13.76 8.89
CA SER A 14 17.94 14.58 9.49
C SER A 14 17.76 14.50 11.01
N GLU A 15 18.67 14.00 11.84
CA GLU A 15 20.10 14.26 11.86
C GLU A 15 20.87 12.99 12.25
N GLY A 16 21.86 12.61 11.44
CA GLY A 16 22.76 11.50 11.75
C GLY A 16 23.94 11.99 12.58
N GLY A 17 23.87 11.83 13.89
CA GLY A 17 25.07 11.80 14.73
C GLY A 17 25.69 10.41 14.72
N ASN A 18 26.40 10.02 13.64
CA ASN A 18 27.47 8.99 13.69
C ASN A 18 28.24 8.81 12.35
N GLY A 19 28.90 9.85 11.81
CA GLY A 19 29.99 9.75 10.80
C GLY A 19 29.79 8.97 9.48
N ARG A 20 28.66 8.27 9.28
CA ARG A 20 28.30 7.53 8.07
C ARG A 20 27.50 8.47 7.19
N SER A 21 28.06 8.80 6.03
CA SER A 21 27.34 9.55 5.01
C SER A 21 26.13 8.75 4.56
N LYS A 22 24.92 9.25 4.86
CA LYS A 22 23.68 8.63 4.41
C LYS A 22 23.49 8.99 2.95
N ILE A 23 23.66 8.00 2.07
CA ILE A 23 23.36 8.17 0.66
C ILE A 23 21.84 8.24 0.51
N SER A 24 21.36 9.35 -0.04
CA SER A 24 19.96 9.54 -0.43
C SER A 24 19.87 9.43 -1.94
N VAL A 25 19.06 8.51 -2.44
CA VAL A 25 18.80 8.32 -3.86
C VAL A 25 17.29 8.38 -4.04
N THR A 26 16.83 9.19 -5.00
CA THR A 26 15.39 9.23 -5.34
C THR A 26 15.07 8.00 -6.17
N ALA A 27 13.89 7.42 -5.98
CA ALA A 27 13.52 6.23 -6.72
C ALA A 27 13.39 6.53 -8.23
N GLU A 28 13.03 7.77 -8.58
CA GLU A 28 13.04 8.33 -9.93
C GLU A 28 14.42 8.32 -10.58
N SER A 29 15.49 8.51 -9.80
CA SER A 29 16.86 8.46 -10.35
C SER A 29 17.33 7.05 -10.68
N ILE A 30 16.71 6.03 -10.09
CA ILE A 30 17.04 4.61 -10.31
C ILE A 30 16.16 4.04 -11.44
N TRP A 31 14.91 4.48 -11.55
CA TRP A 31 13.96 4.00 -12.55
C TRP A 31 13.25 5.16 -13.26
N PRO A 32 13.89 5.88 -14.18
CA PRO A 32 13.34 7.14 -14.72
C PRO A 32 12.02 6.97 -15.49
N ASP A 33 11.84 5.86 -16.21
CA ASP A 33 10.75 5.71 -17.19
C ASP A 33 9.53 4.92 -16.68
N VAL A 34 9.49 4.57 -15.40
CA VAL A 34 8.40 3.74 -14.83
C VAL A 34 7.44 4.53 -13.94
N TRP A 35 7.67 5.83 -13.78
CA TRP A 35 6.84 6.69 -12.94
C TRP A 35 5.67 7.26 -13.73
N SER A 36 4.47 7.06 -13.20
CA SER A 36 3.26 7.74 -13.65
C SER A 36 2.65 8.53 -12.51
N SER A 37 2.05 9.68 -12.82
CA SER A 37 1.28 10.47 -11.85
C SER A 37 -0.01 9.78 -11.41
N SER A 38 -0.50 8.81 -12.20
CA SER A 38 -1.66 8.00 -11.85
C SER A 38 -1.63 6.63 -12.55
N ALA A 39 -2.19 5.62 -11.89
CA ALA A 39 -2.40 4.30 -12.47
C ALA A 39 -3.72 3.73 -11.96
N PRO A 40 -4.46 2.95 -12.77
CA PRO A 40 -5.64 2.26 -12.29
C PRO A 40 -5.24 1.25 -11.21
N VAL A 41 -6.02 1.18 -10.14
CA VAL A 41 -5.83 0.17 -9.10
C VAL A 41 -6.26 -1.18 -9.67
N ARG A 42 -5.32 -2.14 -9.75
CA ARG A 42 -5.58 -3.48 -10.32
C ARG A 42 -5.81 -4.55 -9.25
N ALA A 43 -5.29 -4.35 -8.05
CA ALA A 43 -5.49 -5.22 -6.90
C ALA A 43 -5.23 -4.46 -5.61
N ILE A 44 -5.89 -4.86 -4.53
CA ILE A 44 -5.66 -4.37 -3.16
C ILE A 44 -5.11 -5.53 -2.35
N CYS A 45 -3.90 -5.39 -1.80
CA CYS A 45 -3.24 -6.44 -1.03
C CYS A 45 -3.05 -6.00 0.43
N PHE A 46 -3.52 -6.80 1.37
CA PHE A 46 -3.32 -6.60 2.81
C PHE A 46 -2.18 -7.52 3.28
N PRO A 47 -0.98 -6.98 3.59
CA PRO A 47 0.16 -7.81 3.97
C PRO A 47 -0.06 -8.43 5.36
N GLN A 48 0.28 -9.70 5.49
CA GLN A 48 0.24 -10.45 6.75
C GLN A 48 1.50 -11.31 6.85
N ILE A 49 2.37 -11.01 7.81
CA ILE A 49 3.63 -11.74 8.00
C ILE A 49 3.34 -13.04 8.75
N GLU A 50 3.75 -14.16 8.16
CA GLU A 50 3.51 -15.49 8.71
C GLU A 50 4.76 -16.37 8.62
N GLN A 51 4.89 -17.34 9.52
CA GLN A 51 5.91 -18.38 9.42
C GLN A 51 5.44 -19.46 8.45
N ARG A 52 5.58 -19.19 7.15
CA ARG A 52 5.23 -20.09 6.05
C ARG A 52 6.36 -20.18 5.04
N ALA A 53 6.37 -21.25 4.24
CA ALA A 53 7.38 -21.46 3.21
C ALA A 53 7.22 -20.48 2.04
N ASP A 54 5.99 -20.34 1.53
CA ASP A 54 5.69 -19.59 0.31
C ASP A 54 4.72 -18.44 0.54
N HIS A 55 4.85 -17.40 -0.29
CA HIS A 55 3.87 -16.33 -0.37
C HIS A 55 2.54 -16.86 -0.92
N TYR A 56 1.43 -16.39 -0.36
CA TYR A 56 0.10 -16.81 -0.80
C TYR A 56 -0.85 -15.62 -0.84
N LEU A 57 -1.71 -15.59 -1.85
CA LEU A 57 -2.74 -14.58 -2.02
C LEU A 57 -4.11 -15.20 -1.79
N GLU A 58 -4.73 -14.86 -0.67
CA GLU A 58 -6.09 -15.29 -0.33
C GLU A 58 -7.09 -14.24 -0.79
N PRO A 59 -8.00 -14.54 -1.74
CA PRO A 59 -9.03 -13.60 -2.14
C PRO A 59 -9.96 -13.28 -0.97
N ILE A 60 -10.35 -12.01 -0.83
CA ILE A 60 -11.30 -11.60 0.19
C ILE A 60 -12.50 -10.86 -0.42
N ALA A 61 -13.64 -11.00 0.25
CA ALA A 61 -14.86 -10.30 -0.15
C ALA A 61 -14.72 -8.79 0.05
N LYS A 62 -15.35 -8.00 -0.83
CA LYS A 62 -15.34 -6.53 -0.79
C LYS A 62 -15.72 -5.95 0.59
N PRO A 63 -16.77 -6.44 1.30
CA PRO A 63 -17.07 -5.92 2.63
C PRO A 63 -15.93 -6.13 3.64
N ALA A 64 -15.24 -7.27 3.58
CA ALA A 64 -14.10 -7.57 4.43
C ALA A 64 -12.87 -6.71 4.07
N ALA A 65 -12.65 -6.45 2.78
CA ALA A 65 -11.61 -5.53 2.32
C ALA A 65 -11.88 -4.09 2.78
N LEU A 66 -13.13 -3.63 2.68
CA LEU A 66 -13.53 -2.32 3.19
C LEU A 66 -13.29 -2.22 4.69
N ALA A 67 -13.74 -3.20 5.47
CA ALA A 67 -13.51 -3.24 6.92
C ALA A 67 -12.02 -3.19 7.30
N ARG A 68 -11.14 -3.80 6.50
CA ARG A 68 -9.68 -3.75 6.69
C ARG A 68 -9.05 -2.40 6.30
N LEU A 69 -9.63 -1.68 5.34
CA LEU A 69 -9.19 -0.33 4.96
C LEU A 69 -9.69 0.75 5.90
N LEU A 70 -10.81 0.50 6.59
CA LEU A 70 -11.23 1.38 7.66
C LEU A 70 -10.08 1.43 8.67
N PRO A 71 -9.51 2.61 8.92
CA PRO A 71 -8.43 2.70 9.87
C PRO A 71 -8.90 2.16 11.22
N HIS A 72 -7.98 1.57 11.97
CA HIS A 72 -8.10 1.58 13.44
C HIS A 72 -8.22 3.03 14.00
N ALA A 73 -7.98 4.04 13.15
CA ALA A 73 -8.00 5.48 13.41
C ALA A 73 -9.30 6.22 13.01
N VAL A 74 -10.49 5.59 13.10
CA VAL A 74 -11.76 6.37 13.10
C VAL A 74 -11.76 7.43 14.21
N GLU A 75 -10.94 7.24 15.25
CA GLU A 75 -10.79 8.16 16.39
C GLU A 75 -10.22 9.55 16.03
N GLN A 76 -9.52 9.73 14.90
CA GLN A 76 -8.88 11.01 14.54
C GLN A 76 -9.53 11.73 13.36
N TRP A 77 -10.60 11.17 12.80
CA TRP A 77 -11.29 11.81 11.69
C TRP A 77 -12.21 12.92 12.19
N ASP A 78 -12.12 14.09 11.54
CA ASP A 78 -13.15 15.11 11.65
C ASP A 78 -14.50 14.46 11.28
N LYS A 79 -15.44 14.46 12.23
CA LYS A 79 -16.76 13.84 12.08
C LYS A 79 -17.49 14.35 10.83
N ALA A 80 -17.23 15.59 10.42
CA ALA A 80 -17.80 16.16 9.20
C ALA A 80 -17.24 15.52 7.91
N MET A 81 -16.00 15.02 7.94
CA MET A 81 -15.32 14.44 6.79
C MET A 81 -15.49 12.92 6.67
N ILE A 82 -16.00 12.24 7.69
CA ILE A 82 -16.19 10.78 7.71
C ILE A 82 -16.99 10.29 6.48
N PRO A 83 -18.15 10.87 6.12
CA PRO A 83 -18.93 10.36 4.99
C PRO A 83 -18.18 10.40 3.66
N ALA A 84 -17.43 11.49 3.41
CA ALA A 84 -16.65 11.65 2.19
C ALA A 84 -15.50 10.65 2.11
N HIS A 85 -14.78 10.42 3.20
CA HIS A 85 -13.69 9.42 3.25
C HIS A 85 -14.22 8.01 3.06
N LEU A 86 -15.32 7.65 3.73
CA LEU A 86 -15.96 6.34 3.56
C LEU A 86 -16.43 6.12 2.12
N HIS A 87 -16.96 7.16 1.47
CA HIS A 87 -17.35 7.08 0.07
C HIS A 87 -16.16 6.74 -0.84
N ILE A 88 -15.02 7.42 -0.64
CA ILE A 88 -13.78 7.18 -1.41
C ILE A 88 -13.26 5.75 -1.18
N LEU A 89 -13.21 5.29 0.07
CA LEU A 89 -12.76 3.93 0.39
C LEU A 89 -13.68 2.87 -0.23
N ARG A 90 -15.00 3.12 -0.23
CA ARG A 90 -15.95 2.24 -0.91
C ARG A 90 -15.68 2.18 -2.41
N GLN A 91 -15.49 3.34 -3.06
CA GLN A 91 -15.17 3.38 -4.49
C GLN A 91 -13.87 2.64 -4.81
N LEU A 92 -12.85 2.78 -3.96
CA LEU A 92 -11.57 2.05 -4.12
C LEU A 92 -11.78 0.54 -4.08
N VAL A 93 -12.45 0.02 -3.05
CA VAL A 93 -12.72 -1.42 -2.89
C VAL A 93 -13.61 -1.97 -4.00
N GLU A 94 -14.53 -1.17 -4.52
CA GLU A 94 -15.36 -1.60 -5.64
C GLU A 94 -14.58 -1.71 -6.95
N SER A 95 -13.51 -0.92 -7.12
CA SER A 95 -12.74 -0.81 -8.37
C SER A 95 -11.74 -1.94 -8.64
N ALA A 96 -11.36 -2.73 -7.63
CA ALA A 96 -10.34 -3.76 -7.78
C ALA A 96 -10.60 -4.99 -6.86
N PRO A 97 -10.15 -6.19 -7.26
CA PRO A 97 -10.16 -7.35 -6.38
C PRO A 97 -9.22 -7.15 -5.19
N ALA A 98 -9.56 -7.77 -4.06
CA ALA A 98 -8.83 -7.64 -2.81
C ALA A 98 -8.31 -9.00 -2.32
N TYR A 99 -7.12 -8.99 -1.72
CA TYR A 99 -6.43 -10.18 -1.26
C TYR A 99 -5.72 -9.96 0.08
N ILE A 100 -5.63 -11.00 0.90
CA ILE A 100 -4.60 -11.08 1.95
C ILE A 100 -3.34 -11.62 1.31
N LEU A 101 -2.24 -10.88 1.44
CA LEU A 101 -0.91 -11.32 1.02
C LEU A 101 -0.20 -11.91 2.24
N HIS A 102 -0.23 -13.22 2.35
CA HIS A 102 0.51 -13.96 3.36
C HIS A 102 1.97 -14.00 2.95
N LEU A 103 2.81 -13.29 3.71
CA LEU A 103 4.22 -13.10 3.43
C LEU A 103 5.05 -14.18 4.12
N SER A 104 5.89 -14.87 3.34
CA SER A 104 6.99 -15.69 3.84
C SER A 104 8.26 -14.85 4.09
N PRO A 105 9.28 -15.39 4.77
CA PRO A 105 10.57 -14.70 4.94
C PRO A 105 11.31 -14.39 3.62
N GLY A 106 10.95 -15.05 2.51
CA GLY A 106 11.61 -14.92 1.21
C GLY A 106 11.19 -13.67 0.43
N ILE A 107 11.62 -12.48 0.86
CA ILE A 107 11.20 -11.17 0.30
C ILE A 107 11.41 -11.06 -1.23
N LEU A 108 12.44 -11.71 -1.78
CA LEU A 108 12.77 -11.64 -3.21
C LEU A 108 11.69 -12.26 -4.12
N ALA A 109 10.84 -13.15 -3.58
CA ALA A 109 9.78 -13.81 -4.34
C ALA A 109 8.45 -13.02 -4.37
N ILE A 110 8.34 -11.91 -3.61
CA ILE A 110 7.11 -11.11 -3.54
C ILE A 110 6.67 -10.57 -4.91
N PRO A 111 7.56 -10.03 -5.77
CA PRO A 111 7.14 -9.53 -7.09
C PRO A 111 6.44 -10.60 -7.92
N GLN A 112 6.95 -11.83 -7.91
CA GLN A 112 6.36 -12.95 -8.65
C GLN A 112 4.95 -13.29 -8.15
N ALA A 113 4.75 -13.30 -6.84
CA ALA A 113 3.44 -13.51 -6.23
C ALA A 113 2.43 -12.42 -6.65
N ILE A 114 2.85 -11.16 -6.69
CA ILE A 114 2.00 -10.03 -7.10
C ILE A 114 1.70 -10.09 -8.60
N THR A 115 2.69 -10.39 -9.45
CA THR A 115 2.51 -10.47 -10.90
C THR A 115 1.42 -11.47 -11.28
N ALA A 116 1.28 -12.58 -10.56
CA ALA A 116 0.27 -13.60 -10.80
C ALA A 116 -1.19 -13.08 -10.72
N VAL A 117 -1.40 -11.94 -10.05
CA VAL A 117 -2.73 -11.29 -9.93
C VAL A 117 -2.90 -10.15 -10.91
N LEU A 118 -1.81 -9.52 -11.36
CA LEU A 118 -1.85 -8.43 -12.33
C LEU A 118 -2.11 -8.89 -13.78
N THR A 119 -1.84 -10.17 -14.07
CA THR A 119 -2.02 -10.78 -15.40
C THR A 119 -3.38 -11.48 -15.60
N ARG A 120 -4.26 -11.46 -14.59
CA ARG A 120 -5.66 -11.90 -14.69
C ARG A 120 -6.56 -10.74 -15.07
#